data_AF-A0A1I0QXX8-F1
#
_entry.id   AF-A0A1I0QXX8-F1
#
_cell.length_a   1.000
_cell.length_b   1.000
_cell.length_c   1.000
_cell.angle_alpha   90.00
_cell.angle_beta   90.00
_cell.angle_gamma   90.00
#
_symmetry.space_group_name_H-M   'P 1'
#
loop_
_entity.id
_entity.type
_entity.pdbx_description
1 polymer ?
#
loop_
_entity_poly.entity_id
_entity_poly.type
_entity_poly.pdbx_seq_one_letter_code
_entity_poly.pdbx_strand_id
1 'polypeptide(L)'
;MFDAILCKRFTCFSTKLLLTDWFVGIFVLEIVEDMIKKQFLKTKPVANVTFTLGKEAAEGAEKVNLVGEFNGWDTSAIEMKKLKTGAFKATVKLDAGNEYQFRYLIDGEAWENDWEADKYVPNNLTFEDNSVVVL
;
A
#
# COMPACT_ATOMS: atom_id res chain seq x y z
N MET A 1 -50.46 -19.92 5.94
CA MET A 1 -49.36 -19.15 5.32
C MET A 1 -48.14 -20.07 5.38
N PHE A 2 -47.88 -20.72 4.25
CA PHE A 2 -46.86 -21.73 3.96
C PHE A 2 -45.51 -21.40 4.63
N ASP A 3 -44.97 -22.26 5.50
CA ASP A 3 -44.34 -23.58 5.31
C ASP A 3 -42.87 -23.53 4.87
N ALA A 4 -42.08 -24.32 5.61
CA ALA A 4 -40.66 -24.58 5.54
C ALA A 4 -40.15 -25.05 4.16
N ILE A 5 -38.82 -25.02 3.94
CA ILE A 5 -37.97 -25.85 3.04
C ILE A 5 -36.66 -25.06 2.81
N LEU A 6 -35.43 -25.59 2.86
CA LEU A 6 -34.91 -26.91 3.15
C LEU A 6 -33.38 -26.80 3.09
N CYS A 7 -32.71 -27.19 4.18
CA CYS A 7 -31.34 -27.69 4.17
C CYS A 7 -31.30 -29.03 3.43
N LYS A 8 -30.47 -29.17 2.39
CA LYS A 8 -29.93 -30.42 1.75
C LYS A 8 -29.37 -29.99 0.36
N ARG A 9 -28.25 -30.49 -0.18
CA ARG A 9 -27.48 -31.71 0.05
C ARG A 9 -26.17 -31.59 -0.72
N PHE A 10 -25.13 -32.21 -0.17
CA PHE A 10 -23.89 -32.60 -0.85
C PHE A 10 -24.13 -33.26 -2.22
N THR A 11 -23.32 -32.88 -3.20
CA THR A 11 -22.69 -33.84 -4.12
C THR A 11 -21.26 -33.38 -4.41
N CYS A 12 -20.32 -34.11 -3.81
CA CYS A 12 -18.93 -34.23 -4.23
C CYS A 12 -18.93 -34.79 -5.67
N PHE A 13 -18.39 -34.04 -6.63
CA PHE A 13 -17.95 -34.62 -7.91
C PHE A 13 -16.43 -34.47 -7.96
N SER A 14 -15.78 -35.57 -7.56
CA SER A 14 -14.37 -35.82 -7.82
C SER A 14 -14.15 -35.89 -9.32
N THR A 15 -13.32 -35.00 -9.86
CA THR A 15 -12.50 -35.33 -11.03
C THR A 15 -11.19 -34.55 -10.98
N LYS A 16 -10.16 -35.28 -10.57
CA LYS A 16 -8.76 -35.19 -11.03
C LYS A 16 -8.04 -33.85 -10.87
N LEU A 17 -7.26 -33.83 -9.79
CA LEU A 17 -5.90 -33.31 -9.76
C LEU A 17 -5.18 -33.51 -11.12
N LEU A 18 -4.83 -32.42 -11.79
CA LEU A 18 -3.59 -32.32 -12.57
C LEU A 18 -3.05 -30.90 -12.39
N LEU A 19 -1.89 -30.82 -11.72
CA LEU A 19 -0.98 -29.69 -11.80
C LEU A 19 -0.50 -29.56 -13.25
N THR A 20 -0.59 -28.32 -13.77
CA THR A 20 0.14 -27.67 -14.89
C THR A 20 -0.85 -26.65 -15.47
N ASP A 21 -0.65 -25.34 -15.54
CA ASP A 21 0.53 -24.51 -15.41
C ASP A 21 0.06 -23.06 -15.18
N TRP A 22 1.02 -22.22 -14.80
CA TRP A 22 0.95 -20.76 -14.89
C TRP A 22 0.47 -20.27 -16.29
N PHE A 23 0.02 -19.00 -16.35
CA PHE A 23 -0.58 -18.28 -17.50
C PHE A 23 -2.10 -18.48 -17.60
N VAL A 24 -2.99 -17.51 -17.32
CA VAL A 24 -2.99 -16.10 -17.75
C VAL A 24 -3.63 -15.26 -16.64
N GLY A 25 -2.78 -14.69 -15.78
CA GLY A 25 -3.15 -13.55 -14.96
C GLY A 25 -3.27 -12.32 -15.85
N ILE A 26 -4.48 -12.05 -16.33
CA ILE A 26 -4.96 -10.75 -16.79
C ILE A 26 -6.37 -10.61 -16.19
N PHE A 27 -6.40 -10.57 -14.85
CA PHE A 27 -7.47 -9.85 -14.20
C PHE A 27 -7.06 -8.39 -14.39
N VAL A 28 -7.66 -7.76 -15.39
CA VAL A 28 -7.57 -6.31 -15.59
C VAL A 28 -8.08 -5.73 -14.29
N LEU A 29 -7.13 -5.33 -13.45
CA LEU A 29 -7.30 -4.48 -12.30
C LEU A 29 -8.25 -3.37 -12.75
N GLU A 30 -9.48 -3.44 -12.25
CA GLU A 30 -10.23 -2.23 -11.95
C GLU A 30 -9.25 -1.29 -11.28
N ILE A 31 -9.25 -0.03 -11.69
CA ILE A 31 -8.26 0.98 -11.36
C ILE A 31 -8.28 1.20 -9.84
N VAL A 32 -7.57 0.35 -9.09
CA VAL A 32 -7.03 0.73 -7.80
C VAL A 32 -5.75 1.44 -8.20
N GLU A 33 -5.75 2.76 -8.12
CA GLU A 33 -4.50 3.50 -8.09
C GLU A 33 -3.80 3.07 -6.80
N ASP A 34 -3.03 1.96 -6.85
CA ASP A 34 -2.30 1.46 -5.69
C ASP A 34 -1.45 2.61 -5.15
N MET A 35 -1.81 3.09 -3.96
CA MET A 35 -1.14 4.18 -3.27
C MET A 35 0.25 3.72 -2.86
N ILE A 36 0.43 2.42 -2.61
CA ILE A 36 1.72 1.80 -2.34
C ILE A 36 1.97 0.64 -3.31
N LYS A 37 2.94 0.83 -4.22
CA LYS A 37 3.38 -0.22 -5.14
C LYS A 37 4.73 -0.78 -4.76
N LYS A 38 4.80 -2.09 -4.52
CA LYS A 38 6.03 -2.81 -4.14
C LYS A 38 6.58 -3.61 -5.31
N GLN A 39 7.85 -3.42 -5.65
CA GLN A 39 8.53 -4.17 -6.69
C GLN A 39 9.82 -4.80 -6.16
N PHE A 40 9.77 -6.09 -5.87
CA PHE A 40 10.92 -6.88 -5.42
C PHE A 40 11.91 -7.15 -6.54
N LEU A 41 13.20 -6.94 -6.25
CA LEU A 41 14.27 -7.33 -7.17
C LEU A 41 14.54 -8.83 -7.01
N LYS A 42 14.60 -9.56 -8.12
CA LYS A 42 14.85 -11.03 -8.11
C LYS A 42 16.27 -11.40 -7.69
N THR A 43 17.20 -10.46 -7.79
CA THR A 43 18.64 -10.68 -7.63
C THR A 43 19.19 -10.18 -6.31
N LYS A 44 18.43 -9.38 -5.56
CA LYS A 44 18.86 -8.74 -4.31
C LYS A 44 17.67 -8.69 -3.34
N PRO A 45 17.89 -8.75 -2.02
CA PRO A 45 16.84 -8.63 -1.01
C PRO A 45 16.40 -7.16 -0.87
N VAL A 46 16.04 -6.50 -1.97
CA VAL A 46 15.67 -5.09 -2.03
C VAL A 46 14.40 -4.96 -2.84
N ALA A 47 13.46 -4.15 -2.33
CA ALA A 47 12.24 -3.76 -3.02
C ALA A 47 12.27 -2.27 -3.38
N ASN A 48 11.83 -1.94 -4.59
CA ASN A 48 11.48 -0.56 -4.93
C ASN A 48 10.03 -0.35 -4.53
N VAL A 49 9.81 0.48 -3.52
CA VAL A 49 8.48 0.85 -3.03
C VAL A 49 8.15 2.22 -3.57
N THR A 50 7.02 2.32 -4.23
CA THR A 50 6.51 3.54 -4.80
C THR A 50 5.31 3.98 -3.99
N PHE A 51 5.46 5.12 -3.34
CA PHE A 51 4.43 5.78 -2.56
C PHE A 51 3.76 6.83 -3.44
N THR A 52 2.44 6.84 -3.43
CA THR A 52 1.60 7.75 -4.18
C THR A 52 0.58 8.32 -3.22
N LEU A 53 0.55 9.64 -3.08
CA LEU A 53 -0.50 10.33 -2.35
C LEU A 53 -1.52 10.85 -3.38
N GLY A 54 -2.76 10.38 -3.28
CA GLY A 54 -3.86 10.77 -4.15
C GLY A 54 -4.15 12.28 -4.07
N LYS A 55 -4.76 12.83 -5.12
CA LYS A 55 -5.15 14.24 -5.16
C LYS A 55 -6.11 14.62 -4.02
N GLU A 56 -6.96 13.69 -3.60
CA GLU A 56 -7.94 13.93 -2.52
C GLU A 56 -7.25 14.23 -1.19
N ALA A 57 -6.22 13.45 -0.84
CA ALA A 57 -5.43 13.69 0.37
C ALA A 57 -4.44 14.86 0.22
N ALA A 58 -4.05 15.19 -1.02
CA ALA A 58 -3.13 16.29 -1.34
C ALA A 58 -3.85 17.55 -1.84
N GLU A 59 -5.14 17.73 -1.52
CA GLU A 59 -5.90 18.88 -2.01
C GLU A 59 -5.32 20.19 -1.48
N GLY A 60 -4.91 21.08 -2.39
CA GLY A 60 -4.26 22.33 -2.03
C GLY A 60 -2.77 22.23 -1.69
N ALA A 61 -2.19 21.02 -1.64
CA ALA A 61 -0.78 20.83 -1.31
C ALA A 61 0.16 21.41 -2.37
N GLU A 62 1.14 22.22 -1.95
CA GLU A 62 2.23 22.66 -2.83
C GLU A 62 3.36 21.62 -2.85
N LYS A 63 3.70 21.09 -1.68
CA LYS A 63 4.77 20.14 -1.43
C LYS A 63 4.31 19.03 -0.50
N VAL A 64 4.80 17.83 -0.77
CA VAL A 64 4.57 16.66 0.09
C VAL A 64 5.90 15.97 0.28
N ASN A 65 6.25 15.73 1.53
CA ASN A 65 7.47 15.06 1.92
C ASN A 65 7.12 13.69 2.50
N LEU A 66 7.86 12.67 2.07
CA LEU A 66 7.74 11.33 2.60
C LEU A 66 8.74 11.17 3.75
N VAL A 67 8.23 10.85 4.94
CA VAL A 67 9.01 10.77 6.17
C VAL A 67 8.84 9.40 6.78
N GLY A 68 9.92 8.74 7.20
CA GLY A 68 9.81 7.41 7.81
C GLY A 68 11.12 6.87 8.38
N GLU A 69 11.09 5.66 8.88
CA GLU A 69 12.28 5.05 9.51
C GLU A 69 13.46 4.93 8.53
N PHE A 70 13.20 4.71 7.25
CA PHE A 70 14.21 4.60 6.20
C PHE A 70 14.98 5.89 5.93
N ASN A 71 14.45 7.05 6.31
CA ASN A 71 15.16 8.34 6.24
C ASN A 71 15.47 8.92 7.61
N GLY A 72 15.32 8.13 8.69
CA GLY A 72 15.55 8.59 10.06
C GLY A 72 14.55 9.63 10.54
N TRP A 73 13.33 9.63 10.01
CA TRP A 73 12.28 10.63 10.29
C TRP A 73 12.66 12.07 9.91
N ASP A 74 13.56 12.23 8.93
CA ASP A 74 13.91 13.54 8.39
C ASP A 74 12.78 14.06 7.49
N THR A 75 12.19 15.19 7.89
CA THR A 75 11.07 15.84 7.19
C THR A 75 11.47 16.45 5.84
N SER A 76 12.76 16.65 5.60
CA SER A 76 13.30 17.34 4.43
C SER A 76 13.99 16.41 3.43
N ALA A 77 14.26 15.15 3.81
CA ALA A 77 15.11 14.26 3.03
C ALA A 77 14.48 13.77 1.71
N ILE A 78 13.16 13.53 1.68
CA ILE A 78 12.49 12.94 0.52
C ILE A 78 11.25 13.76 0.16
N GLU A 79 11.42 14.71 -0.77
CA GLU A 79 10.32 15.44 -1.39
C GLU A 79 9.66 14.58 -2.49
N MET A 80 8.33 14.46 -2.46
CA MET A 80 7.56 13.74 -3.45
C MET A 80 7.35 14.60 -4.70
N LYS A 81 7.39 13.96 -5.87
CA LYS A 81 7.17 14.64 -7.14
C LYS A 81 5.67 14.79 -7.42
N LYS A 82 5.22 16.02 -7.60
CA LYS A 82 3.85 16.33 -8.05
C LYS A 82 3.63 15.87 -9.50
N LEU A 83 2.56 15.11 -9.72
CA LEU A 83 2.12 14.63 -11.03
C LEU A 83 1.10 15.60 -11.64
N LYS A 84 0.92 15.52 -12.96
CA LYS A 84 -0.08 16.34 -13.69
C LYS A 84 -1.52 16.06 -13.26
N THR A 85 -1.78 14.89 -12.69
CA THR A 85 -3.08 14.50 -12.14
C THR A 85 -3.39 15.18 -10.79
N GLY A 86 -2.39 15.82 -10.17
CA GLY A 86 -2.50 16.40 -8.82
C GLY A 86 -2.05 15.45 -7.70
N ALA A 87 -1.78 14.18 -8.01
CA ALA A 87 -1.19 13.24 -7.06
C ALA A 87 0.31 13.49 -6.87
N PHE A 88 0.85 13.07 -5.73
CA PHE A 88 2.28 13.13 -5.43
C PHE A 88 2.88 11.74 -5.44
N LYS A 89 4.12 11.60 -5.90
CA LYS A 89 4.77 10.30 -6.03
C LYS A 89 6.24 10.33 -5.62
N ALA A 90 6.65 9.33 -4.83
CA ALA A 90 8.05 9.05 -4.52
C ALA A 90 8.35 7.56 -4.65
N THR A 91 9.58 7.22 -5.01
CA THR A 91 10.05 5.83 -5.06
C THR A 91 11.27 5.70 -4.17
N VAL A 92 11.21 4.78 -3.21
CA VAL A 92 12.26 4.51 -2.24
C VAL A 92 12.73 3.06 -2.42
N LYS A 93 14.03 2.84 -2.25
CA LYS A 93 14.62 1.50 -2.19
C LYS A 93 14.72 1.09 -0.74
N LEU A 94 14.07 -0.02 -0.40
CA LEU A 94 14.01 -0.56 0.95
C LEU A 94 14.44 -2.02 0.93
N ASP A 95 15.10 -2.48 2.00
CA ASP A 95 15.47 -3.89 2.12
C ASP A 95 14.22 -4.73 2.39
N ALA A 96 14.09 -5.85 1.66
CA ALA A 96 12.98 -6.78 1.77
C ALA A 96 13.11 -7.65 3.03
N GLY A 97 11.98 -8.08 3.60
CA GLY A 97 11.91 -8.84 4.85
C GLY A 97 11.81 -7.97 6.11
N ASN A 98 11.67 -6.65 5.94
CA ASN A 98 11.57 -5.69 7.03
C ASN A 98 10.26 -4.91 6.93
N GLU A 99 9.84 -4.35 8.07
CA GLU A 99 8.72 -3.42 8.17
C GLU A 99 9.28 -2.02 8.40
N TYR A 100 8.68 -1.02 7.77
CA TYR A 100 9.10 0.37 7.91
C TYR A 100 7.91 1.26 8.21
N GLN A 101 8.02 2.08 9.24
CA GLN A 101 7.03 3.10 9.56
C GLN A 101 7.26 4.36 8.72
N PHE A 102 6.18 5.00 8.28
CA PHE A 102 6.22 6.23 7.49
C PHE A 102 4.93 7.06 7.61
N ARG A 103 5.02 8.35 7.25
CA ARG A 103 3.91 9.30 7.12
C ARG A 103 4.22 10.32 6.03
N TYR A 104 3.17 10.99 5.54
CA TYR A 104 3.29 12.11 4.61
C TYR A 104 3.23 13.43 5.35
N LEU A 105 4.15 14.34 5.03
CA LEU A 105 4.15 15.71 5.55
C LEU A 105 3.80 16.67 4.42
N ILE A 106 2.62 17.27 4.49
CA ILE A 106 2.08 18.21 3.52
C ILE A 106 2.46 19.63 3.94
N ASP A 107 3.12 20.34 3.04
CA ASP A 107 3.57 21.74 3.19
C ASP A 107 4.37 22.04 4.47
N GLY A 108 4.87 21.01 5.15
CA GLY A 108 5.57 21.13 6.43
C GLY A 108 4.67 21.32 7.65
N GLU A 109 3.34 21.29 7.48
CA GLU A 109 2.37 21.64 8.52
C GLU A 109 1.42 20.49 8.87
N ALA A 110 0.96 19.73 7.87
CA ALA A 110 -0.05 18.69 8.05
C ALA A 110 0.54 17.30 7.87
N TRP A 111 0.17 16.37 8.76
CA TRP A 111 0.60 14.99 8.69
C TRP A 111 -0.54 14.09 8.20
N GLU A 112 -0.30 13.38 7.10
CA GLU A 112 -1.25 12.44 6.54
C GLU A 112 -0.74 11.00 6.60
N ASN A 113 -1.69 10.09 6.77
CA ASN A 113 -1.44 8.64 6.79
C ASN A 113 -1.84 8.04 5.44
N ASP A 114 -1.18 6.94 5.09
CA ASP A 114 -1.58 6.17 3.93
C ASP A 114 -2.74 5.23 4.30
N TRP A 115 -3.93 5.53 3.79
CA TRP A 115 -5.12 4.70 3.79
C TRP A 115 -4.90 3.24 3.33
N GLU A 116 -3.95 2.99 2.43
CA GLU A 116 -3.61 1.64 1.95
C GLU A 116 -2.34 1.06 2.61
N ALA A 117 -1.93 1.60 3.76
CA ALA A 117 -0.84 1.02 4.54
C ALA A 117 -1.14 -0.44 4.95
N ASP A 118 -0.10 -1.27 4.99
CA ASP A 118 -0.27 -2.68 5.38
C ASP A 118 -0.67 -2.81 6.85
N LYS A 119 -0.17 -1.91 7.70
CA LYS A 119 -0.51 -1.84 9.12
C LYS A 119 -0.47 -0.39 9.62
N TYR A 120 -1.05 -0.20 10.79
CA TYR A 120 -0.92 1.02 11.57
C TYR A 120 -0.34 0.65 12.93
N VAL A 121 0.66 1.41 13.36
CA VAL A 121 1.31 1.22 14.66
C VAL A 121 1.12 2.50 15.47
N PRO A 122 0.57 2.40 16.70
CA PRO A 122 0.42 3.56 17.56
C PRO A 122 1.78 4.16 17.91
N ASN A 123 1.90 5.47 17.79
CA ASN A 123 3.07 6.17 18.26
C ASN A 123 3.08 6.16 19.79
N ASN A 124 4.17 5.74 20.42
CA ASN A 124 4.26 5.71 21.88
C ASN A 124 4.31 7.12 22.52
N LEU A 125 4.53 8.17 21.72
CA LEU A 125 4.69 9.54 22.19
C LEU A 125 3.48 10.43 21.88
N THR A 126 2.67 10.07 20.88
CA THR A 126 1.50 10.85 20.45
C THR A 126 0.26 9.96 20.41
N PHE A 127 -0.93 10.55 20.40
CA PHE A 127 -2.17 9.80 20.22
C PHE A 127 -2.46 9.44 18.76
N GLU A 128 -1.43 9.46 17.90
CA GLU A 128 -1.55 9.25 16.47
C GLU A 128 -0.90 7.94 16.07
N ASP A 129 -1.42 7.33 15.01
CA ASP A 129 -0.85 6.13 14.43
C ASP A 129 0.12 6.49 13.30
N ASN A 130 1.10 5.62 13.08
CA ASN A 130 2.00 5.65 11.94
C ASN A 130 1.60 4.57 10.95
N SER A 131 1.62 4.90 9.65
CA SER A 131 1.48 3.92 8.57
C SER A 131 2.72 3.03 8.51
N VAL A 132 2.53 1.75 8.24
CA VAL A 132 3.61 0.77 8.13
C VAL A 132 3.53 0.05 6.80
N VAL A 133 4.68 -0.03 6.13
CA VAL A 133 4.86 -0.84 4.94
C VAL A 133 5.66 -2.11 5.28
N VAL A 134 5.13 -3.26 4.88
CA VAL A 134 5.75 -4.58 5.05
C VAL A 134 6.28 -5.06 3.71
N LEU A 135 7.57 -5.43 3.67
CA LEU A 135 8.27 -5.91 2.47
C LEU A 135 8.72 -7.35 2.62
#